data_AF-A0A7J6VNA1-F1
#
_entry.id   AF-A0A7J6VNA1-F1
#
_cell.length_a   1.000
_cell.length_b   1.000
_cell.length_c   1.000
_cell.angle_alpha   90.00
_cell.angle_beta   90.00
_cell.angle_gamma   90.00
#
_symmetry.space_group_name_H-M   'P 1'
#
loop_
_entity.id
_entity.type
_entity.pdbx_description
1 polymer ?
#
loop_
_entity_poly.entity_id
_entity_poly.type
_entity_poly.pdbx_seq_one_letter_code
_entity_poly.pdbx_strand_id
1 'polypeptide(L)'
;MEGEGEKKQLRGEEEEERRRREPHLLLRGGRKNSKFSHGFSSNELQSLASICEAFLPSIPLNSLHFNSSSDPLNKSLESFYLSSGSQGSIPDEVAERMIQRCLPDGLFLARWILRLLSTRLGTLVLCGFICIHGKFPFIKKFSELSVENREKVLQRWSREKRFRIIRVVFVLLKILCLYTFFSRTDENSHNPAWDALGYPPDTSENSTNNTQTERPLEKGIIETIYESDSTIVQSLSQKGLIVSVDPKQNSYNIECDVVIIGSGCGGGVAAAVLANSGQKVVVLEKGNYFVPGDYSSLEGPSMNQLYDGGGLVSTVDAKCTILAGSTVGGGSAVNWSACIKTPDSVLKEWAEDHKLRFFGTSEYLSAMEIVWKRIGDKKGTDNTWLVDAVDCGAVILTGCKAEKFILEENNSGKSRKNKCLGVTATSLNKKITKKFRIQAKVTISAGGSLLTPPLMISSGLKNPNIGKNLHLHPTLLVWGYFPESMTEFKGKRFEGGIITSIRKVVSEDSSLRAIIEAAALGPATFVSLFPWVSGYDMKEMLTKYARTVHLFALVRDQGSGEVKEEGNIRYSLKTIDKENLKAGLREAMRIMIGAGAVEVGTHRNDGQRMKCKGIKEEELEEFLDTIAVHGGPMSK
;
A
#
# COMPACT_ATOMS: atom_id res chain seq x y z
N MET A 1 -29.60 14.23 -41.63
CA MET A 1 -28.31 14.29 -40.89
C MET A 1 -28.48 14.76 -39.44
N GLU A 2 -29.61 15.37 -39.06
CA GLU A 2 -29.85 15.80 -37.65
C GLU A 2 -30.07 14.62 -36.67
N GLY A 3 -30.62 13.48 -37.11
CA GLY A 3 -30.92 12.34 -36.24
C GLY A 3 -29.73 11.42 -35.84
N GLU A 4 -28.55 11.59 -36.43
CA GLU A 4 -27.33 10.84 -36.00
C GLU A 4 -26.56 11.56 -34.89
N GLY A 5 -26.66 12.90 -34.82
CA GLY A 5 -26.08 13.71 -33.74
C GLY A 5 -26.77 13.44 -32.40
N GLU A 6 -28.11 13.47 -32.38
CA GLU A 6 -28.91 13.16 -31.18
C GLU A 6 -28.71 11.72 -30.70
N LYS A 7 -28.62 10.74 -31.60
CA LYS A 7 -28.37 9.33 -31.22
C LYS A 7 -26.98 9.09 -30.62
N LYS A 8 -25.96 9.86 -31.04
CA LYS A 8 -24.63 9.83 -30.42
C LYS A 8 -24.62 10.50 -29.05
N GLN A 9 -25.36 11.60 -28.91
CA GLN A 9 -25.48 12.34 -27.65
C GLN A 9 -26.27 11.53 -26.61
N LEU A 10 -27.39 10.92 -26.99
CA LEU A 10 -28.18 10.00 -26.15
C LEU A 10 -27.40 8.75 -25.74
N ARG A 11 -26.58 8.16 -26.62
CA ARG A 11 -25.67 7.05 -26.23
C ARG A 11 -24.57 7.49 -25.28
N GLY A 12 -24.06 8.71 -25.43
CA GLY A 12 -23.10 9.30 -24.52
C GLY A 12 -23.70 9.52 -23.13
N GLU A 13 -24.91 10.05 -23.07
CA GLU A 13 -25.69 10.28 -21.85
C GLU A 13 -26.12 8.97 -21.17
N GLU A 14 -26.53 7.95 -21.92
CA GLU A 14 -26.83 6.60 -21.39
C GLU A 14 -25.58 5.91 -20.83
N GLU A 15 -24.41 6.04 -21.47
CA GLU A 15 -23.15 5.54 -20.92
C GLU A 15 -22.73 6.31 -19.66
N GLU A 16 -22.96 7.62 -19.61
CA GLU A 16 -22.72 8.47 -18.43
C GLU A 16 -23.66 8.13 -17.26
N GLU A 17 -24.95 7.90 -17.53
CA GLU A 17 -25.90 7.45 -16.50
C GLU A 17 -25.60 6.04 -16.00
N ARG A 18 -25.13 5.14 -16.88
CA ARG A 18 -24.71 3.79 -16.50
C ARG A 18 -23.44 3.81 -15.63
N ARG A 19 -22.53 4.77 -15.86
CA ARG A 19 -21.36 5.03 -14.97
C ARG A 19 -21.76 5.50 -13.57
N ARG A 20 -22.91 6.14 -13.40
CA ARG A 20 -23.38 6.67 -12.11
C ARG A 20 -24.01 5.63 -11.17
N ARG A 21 -24.38 4.45 -11.68
CA ARG A 21 -25.15 3.43 -10.90
C ARG A 21 -24.33 2.23 -10.45
N GLU A 22 -23.07 2.13 -10.85
CA GLU A 22 -22.34 0.87 -10.85
C GLU A 22 -20.88 1.13 -10.38
N PRO A 23 -20.34 0.41 -9.37
CA PRO A 23 -19.05 0.74 -8.73
C PRO A 23 -17.91 0.89 -9.75
N HIS A 24 -16.90 1.74 -9.51
CA HIS A 24 -15.83 1.92 -10.49
C HIS A 24 -15.15 0.60 -10.92
N LEU A 25 -15.05 0.37 -12.24
CA LEU A 25 -14.55 -0.89 -12.84
C LEU A 25 -13.18 -1.34 -12.32
N LEU A 26 -12.32 -0.39 -11.93
CA LEU A 26 -10.98 -0.68 -11.40
C LEU A 26 -10.94 -1.15 -9.94
N LEU A 27 -12.00 -0.92 -9.17
CA LEU A 27 -12.11 -1.31 -7.75
C LEU A 27 -13.04 -2.52 -7.54
N ARG A 28 -13.62 -3.06 -8.61
CA ARG A 28 -14.43 -4.28 -8.57
C ARG A 28 -13.57 -5.54 -8.45
N GLY A 29 -14.15 -6.55 -7.82
CA GLY A 29 -13.64 -7.91 -7.82
C GLY A 29 -13.83 -8.61 -9.17
N GLY A 30 -13.45 -9.88 -9.21
CA GLY A 30 -13.61 -10.71 -10.41
C GLY A 30 -12.31 -11.16 -11.03
N ARG A 31 -12.36 -12.34 -11.66
CA ARG A 31 -11.23 -12.88 -12.43
C ARG A 31 -11.08 -12.09 -13.72
N LYS A 32 -9.88 -11.55 -13.97
CA LYS A 32 -9.51 -11.11 -15.31
C LYS A 32 -9.35 -12.33 -16.19
N ASN A 33 -10.29 -12.57 -17.11
CA ASN A 33 -10.22 -13.62 -18.14
C ASN A 33 -9.17 -13.34 -19.23
N SER A 34 -8.16 -12.50 -18.96
CA SER A 34 -7.06 -12.22 -19.88
C SER A 34 -5.97 -13.30 -19.78
N LYS A 35 -5.39 -13.71 -20.91
CA LYS A 35 -4.17 -14.53 -20.92
C LYS A 35 -3.07 -13.84 -20.12
N PHE A 36 -2.40 -14.57 -19.22
CA PHE A 36 -1.26 -14.06 -18.46
C PHE A 36 -0.11 -13.68 -19.39
N SER A 37 0.58 -12.58 -19.06
CA SER A 37 1.66 -12.01 -19.89
C SER A 37 3.01 -11.95 -19.16
N HIS A 38 3.12 -12.63 -18.02
CA HIS A 38 4.26 -12.57 -17.11
C HIS A 38 5.61 -13.05 -17.68
N GLY A 39 5.62 -13.84 -18.77
CA GLY A 39 6.85 -14.32 -19.40
C GLY A 39 7.69 -15.33 -18.58
N PHE A 40 7.15 -15.92 -17.52
CA PHE A 40 7.73 -17.07 -16.82
C PHE A 40 7.61 -18.34 -17.67
N SER A 41 8.65 -19.15 -17.67
CA SER A 41 8.68 -20.48 -18.30
C SER A 41 7.86 -21.50 -17.50
N SER A 42 7.40 -22.58 -18.14
CA SER A 42 6.67 -23.66 -17.46
C SER A 42 7.46 -24.27 -16.29
N ASN A 43 8.79 -24.32 -16.40
CA ASN A 43 9.69 -24.80 -15.35
C ASN A 43 9.75 -23.83 -14.15
N GLU A 44 9.82 -22.52 -14.40
CA GLU A 44 9.75 -21.50 -13.34
C GLU A 44 8.38 -21.56 -12.64
N LEU A 45 7.28 -21.68 -13.39
CA LEU A 45 5.92 -21.78 -12.86
C LEU A 45 5.71 -23.06 -12.04
N GLN A 46 6.27 -24.19 -12.45
CA GLN A 46 6.17 -25.43 -11.67
C GLN A 46 6.89 -25.31 -10.31
N SER A 47 8.08 -24.70 -10.29
CA SER A 47 8.77 -24.37 -9.05
C SER A 47 7.95 -23.42 -8.18
N LEU A 48 7.37 -22.37 -8.79
CA LEU A 48 6.56 -21.37 -8.08
C LEU A 48 5.30 -22.00 -7.49
N ALA A 49 4.58 -22.82 -8.24
CA ALA A 49 3.41 -23.56 -7.78
C ALA A 49 3.76 -24.47 -6.59
N SER A 50 4.91 -25.16 -6.66
CA SER A 50 5.39 -26.03 -5.58
C SER A 50 5.72 -25.25 -4.29
N ILE A 51 6.21 -24.01 -4.42
CA ILE A 51 6.44 -23.10 -3.29
C ILE A 51 5.10 -22.60 -2.73
N CYS A 52 4.17 -22.20 -3.60
CA CYS A 52 2.84 -21.73 -3.19
C CYS A 52 2.05 -22.81 -2.44
N GLU A 53 2.14 -24.06 -2.90
CA GLU A 53 1.58 -25.23 -2.20
C GLU A 53 2.21 -25.41 -0.81
N ALA A 54 3.52 -25.23 -0.68
CA ALA A 54 4.17 -25.36 0.62
C ALA A 54 3.79 -24.24 1.59
N PHE A 55 3.58 -23.00 1.11
CA PHE A 55 3.11 -21.89 1.95
C PHE A 55 1.69 -22.11 2.46
N LEU A 56 0.81 -22.64 1.61
CA LEU A 56 -0.58 -22.91 1.94
C LEU A 56 -1.00 -24.28 1.37
N PRO A 57 -0.75 -25.39 2.10
CA PRO A 57 -0.97 -26.74 1.60
C PRO A 57 -2.42 -27.19 1.75
N SER A 58 -2.83 -28.17 0.94
CA SER A 58 -4.07 -28.92 1.19
C SER A 58 -3.86 -29.90 2.35
N ILE A 59 -4.76 -29.88 3.33
CA ILE A 59 -4.65 -30.67 4.56
C ILE A 59 -5.85 -31.62 4.64
N PRO A 60 -5.63 -32.95 4.56
CA PRO A 60 -6.72 -33.93 4.65
C PRO A 60 -7.39 -33.93 6.01
N LEU A 61 -8.72 -34.00 6.02
CA LEU A 61 -9.56 -33.88 7.21
C LEU A 61 -9.40 -35.03 8.22
N ASN A 62 -8.88 -36.18 7.80
CA ASN A 62 -8.58 -37.29 8.72
C ASN A 62 -7.56 -36.90 9.81
N SER A 63 -6.84 -35.79 9.63
CA SER A 63 -5.92 -35.21 10.62
C SER A 63 -6.58 -34.21 11.58
N LEU A 64 -7.86 -33.88 11.36
CA LEU A 64 -8.60 -32.86 12.09
C LEU A 64 -9.88 -33.52 12.66
N HIS A 65 -10.06 -33.54 13.98
CA HIS A 65 -11.24 -34.11 14.63
C HIS A 65 -12.52 -33.27 14.38
N PHE A 66 -12.97 -33.17 13.13
CA PHE A 66 -14.23 -32.50 12.79
C PHE A 66 -15.39 -33.47 13.00
N ASN A 67 -16.31 -33.12 13.90
CA ASN A 67 -17.61 -33.78 13.96
C ASN A 67 -18.40 -33.36 12.72
N SER A 68 -18.83 -34.34 11.92
CA SER A 68 -19.64 -34.13 10.72
C SER A 68 -21.03 -33.60 11.08
N SER A 69 -21.15 -32.31 11.37
CA SER A 69 -22.42 -31.61 11.48
C SER A 69 -22.73 -30.88 10.17
N SER A 70 -24.02 -30.66 9.88
CA SER A 70 -24.52 -29.97 8.69
C SER A 70 -24.32 -28.45 8.72
N ASP A 71 -23.49 -27.92 9.62
CA ASP A 71 -23.24 -26.49 9.81
C ASP A 71 -22.49 -25.88 8.61
N PRO A 72 -23.02 -24.83 7.96
CA PRO A 72 -22.33 -24.10 6.89
C PRO A 72 -20.90 -23.66 7.25
N LEU A 73 -20.63 -23.29 8.51
CA LEU A 73 -19.30 -22.87 8.95
C LEU A 73 -18.30 -24.03 8.95
N ASN A 74 -18.75 -25.25 9.28
CA ASN A 74 -17.90 -26.43 9.21
C ASN A 74 -17.55 -26.79 7.76
N LYS A 75 -18.47 -26.57 6.82
CA LYS A 75 -18.20 -26.77 5.38
C LYS A 75 -17.22 -25.74 4.82
N SER A 76 -17.31 -24.48 5.22
CA SER A 76 -16.34 -23.45 4.78
C SER A 76 -14.95 -23.71 5.35
N LEU A 77 -14.86 -24.11 6.62
CA LEU A 77 -13.60 -24.57 7.24
C LEU A 77 -13.03 -25.78 6.50
N GLU A 78 -13.85 -26.77 6.20
CA GLU A 78 -13.47 -27.97 5.44
C GLU A 78 -12.86 -27.60 4.08
N SER A 79 -13.58 -26.77 3.30
CA SER A 79 -13.13 -26.27 2.01
C SER A 79 -11.81 -25.49 2.13
N PHE A 80 -11.68 -24.65 3.16
CA PHE A 80 -10.47 -23.89 3.42
C PHE A 80 -9.28 -24.81 3.72
N TYR A 81 -9.43 -25.84 4.56
CA TYR A 81 -8.34 -26.80 4.83
C TYR A 81 -7.95 -27.61 3.58
N LEU A 82 -8.89 -27.94 2.70
CA LEU A 82 -8.62 -28.64 1.44
C LEU A 82 -8.04 -27.73 0.34
N SER A 83 -8.18 -26.42 0.45
CA SER A 83 -7.61 -25.47 -0.51
C SER A 83 -6.07 -25.47 -0.51
N SER A 84 -5.45 -25.09 -1.62
CA SER A 84 -3.99 -24.98 -1.74
C SER A 84 -3.57 -23.74 -2.50
N GLY A 85 -2.44 -23.14 -2.11
CA GLY A 85 -1.82 -22.01 -2.79
C GLY A 85 -1.39 -22.30 -4.23
N SER A 86 -1.36 -23.57 -4.65
CA SER A 86 -1.09 -23.97 -6.04
C SER A 86 -2.34 -24.20 -6.91
N GLN A 87 -3.54 -23.99 -6.37
CA GLN A 87 -4.78 -24.28 -7.11
C GLN A 87 -5.08 -23.26 -8.22
N GLY A 88 -5.59 -23.77 -9.34
CA GLY A 88 -6.00 -22.96 -10.48
C GLY A 88 -4.86 -22.07 -11.01
N SER A 89 -5.15 -20.78 -11.21
CA SER A 89 -4.20 -19.79 -11.74
C SER A 89 -3.46 -18.97 -10.68
N ILE A 90 -3.46 -19.39 -9.40
CA ILE A 90 -2.78 -18.61 -8.35
C ILE A 90 -1.29 -18.41 -8.66
N PRO A 91 -0.51 -19.44 -9.07
CA PRO A 91 0.90 -19.25 -9.41
C PRO A 91 1.12 -18.26 -10.56
N ASP A 92 0.25 -18.27 -11.58
CA ASP A 92 0.31 -17.32 -12.70
C ASP A 92 0.00 -15.89 -12.24
N GLU A 93 -1.00 -15.70 -11.38
CA GLU A 93 -1.32 -14.39 -10.79
C GLU A 93 -0.19 -13.86 -9.91
N VAL A 94 0.48 -14.74 -9.14
CA VAL A 94 1.68 -14.40 -8.37
C VAL A 94 2.80 -13.95 -9.31
N ALA A 95 3.06 -14.68 -10.39
CA ALA A 95 4.07 -14.33 -11.39
C ALA A 95 3.76 -12.99 -12.08
N GLU A 96 2.51 -12.73 -12.41
CA GLU A 96 2.06 -11.46 -13.01
C GLU A 96 2.27 -10.28 -12.02
N ARG A 97 1.93 -10.45 -10.75
CA ARG A 97 2.21 -9.45 -9.70
C ARG A 97 3.70 -9.20 -9.50
N MET A 98 4.54 -10.23 -9.60
CA MET A 98 6.00 -10.07 -9.53
C MET A 98 6.51 -9.12 -10.63
N ILE A 99 6.04 -9.28 -11.87
CA ILE A 99 6.41 -8.40 -12.98
C ILE A 99 5.92 -6.97 -12.76
N GLN A 100 4.70 -6.82 -12.25
CA GLN A 100 4.06 -5.52 -12.14
C GLN A 100 4.56 -4.68 -10.96
N ARG A 101 4.98 -5.32 -9.85
CA ARG A 101 5.15 -4.64 -8.56
C ARG A 101 6.53 -4.81 -7.91
N CYS A 102 7.32 -5.81 -8.30
CA CYS A 102 8.65 -5.98 -7.70
C CYS A 102 9.68 -5.01 -8.29
N LEU A 103 10.63 -4.59 -7.46
CA LEU A 103 11.84 -3.94 -7.95
C LEU A 103 12.57 -4.88 -8.93
N PRO A 104 13.21 -4.34 -10.00
CA PRO A 104 13.87 -5.14 -11.03
C PRO A 104 14.86 -6.19 -10.47
N ASP A 105 15.67 -5.82 -9.48
CA ASP A 105 16.63 -6.72 -8.85
C ASP A 105 15.94 -7.86 -8.08
N GLY A 106 14.86 -7.55 -7.35
CA GLY A 106 14.07 -8.55 -6.63
C GLY A 106 13.41 -9.55 -7.57
N LEU A 107 12.85 -9.06 -8.68
CA LEU A 107 12.28 -9.90 -9.73
C LEU A 107 13.34 -10.83 -10.35
N PHE A 108 14.50 -10.27 -10.71
CA PHE A 108 15.62 -11.04 -11.26
C PHE A 108 16.04 -12.17 -10.34
N LEU A 109 16.28 -11.86 -9.05
CA LEU A 109 16.69 -12.85 -8.05
C LEU A 109 15.66 -13.96 -7.86
N ALA A 110 14.38 -13.60 -7.77
CA ALA A 110 13.31 -14.58 -7.61
C ALA A 110 13.23 -15.52 -8.82
N ARG A 111 13.28 -14.99 -10.06
CA ARG A 111 13.30 -15.82 -11.28
C ARG A 111 14.52 -16.74 -11.33
N TRP A 112 15.69 -16.24 -10.96
CA TRP A 112 16.91 -17.06 -10.88
C TRP A 112 16.78 -18.23 -9.93
N ILE A 113 16.25 -18.01 -8.73
CA ILE A 113 16.00 -19.08 -7.75
C ILE A 113 14.99 -20.09 -8.30
N LEU A 114 13.89 -19.63 -8.90
CA LEU A 114 12.87 -20.52 -9.49
C LEU A 114 13.43 -21.40 -10.61
N ARG A 115 14.33 -20.85 -11.44
CA ARG A 115 15.06 -21.61 -12.47
C ARG A 115 15.98 -22.66 -11.86
N LEU A 116 16.75 -22.32 -10.83
CA LEU A 116 17.62 -23.27 -10.15
C LEU A 116 16.81 -24.43 -9.54
N LEU A 117 15.70 -24.14 -8.85
CA LEU A 117 14.79 -25.14 -8.29
C LEU A 117 14.16 -26.07 -9.34
N SER A 118 14.08 -25.64 -10.60
CA SER A 118 13.57 -26.48 -11.69
C SER A 118 14.56 -27.58 -12.13
N THR A 119 15.81 -27.50 -11.67
CA THR A 119 16.89 -28.44 -11.97
C THR A 119 17.25 -29.27 -10.73
N ARG A 120 17.73 -30.51 -10.93
CA ARG A 120 18.18 -31.37 -9.84
C ARG A 120 19.40 -30.80 -9.12
N LEU A 121 20.39 -30.32 -9.87
CA LEU A 121 21.60 -29.72 -9.29
C LEU A 121 21.28 -28.44 -8.51
N GLY A 122 20.47 -27.54 -9.08
CA GLY A 122 20.05 -26.33 -8.37
C GLY A 122 19.18 -26.64 -7.14
N THR A 123 18.34 -27.68 -7.19
CA THR A 123 17.62 -28.17 -6.02
C THR A 123 18.59 -28.66 -4.93
N LEU A 124 19.62 -29.43 -5.28
CA LEU A 124 20.64 -29.86 -4.31
C LEU A 124 21.36 -28.66 -3.67
N VAL A 125 21.72 -27.66 -4.47
CA VAL A 125 22.38 -26.44 -3.98
C VAL A 125 21.48 -25.66 -3.01
N LEU A 126 20.19 -25.50 -3.33
CA LEU A 126 19.28 -24.64 -2.58
C LEU A 126 18.52 -25.35 -1.45
N CYS A 127 18.35 -26.67 -1.53
CA CYS A 127 17.59 -27.49 -0.57
C CYS A 127 18.50 -28.37 0.30
N GLY A 128 19.77 -28.55 -0.10
CA GLY A 128 20.71 -29.48 0.51
C GLY A 128 20.28 -30.94 0.33
N PHE A 129 20.70 -31.80 1.25
CA PHE A 129 20.49 -33.26 1.13
C PHE A 129 19.03 -33.74 1.28
N ILE A 130 18.07 -32.85 1.61
CA ILE A 130 16.64 -33.18 1.69
C ILE A 130 16.10 -33.74 0.36
N CYS A 131 16.69 -33.33 -0.78
CA CYS A 131 16.25 -33.80 -2.09
C CYS A 131 16.85 -35.14 -2.51
N ILE A 132 17.72 -35.77 -1.71
CA ILE A 132 18.32 -37.06 -2.02
C ILE A 132 17.39 -38.20 -1.60
N HIS A 133 17.24 -39.21 -2.46
CA HIS A 133 16.50 -40.43 -2.16
C HIS A 133 17.17 -41.66 -2.78
N GLY A 134 16.78 -42.85 -2.34
CA GLY A 134 17.45 -44.11 -2.70
C GLY A 134 17.19 -44.65 -4.11
N LYS A 135 16.38 -43.99 -4.95
CA LYS A 135 16.06 -44.47 -6.31
C LYS A 135 16.62 -43.51 -7.36
N PHE A 136 17.14 -44.04 -8.47
CA PHE A 136 17.58 -43.20 -9.58
C PHE A 136 16.38 -42.52 -10.27
N PRO A 137 16.43 -41.21 -10.60
CA PRO A 137 17.53 -40.27 -10.34
C PRO A 137 17.62 -39.91 -8.85
N PHE A 138 18.81 -40.06 -8.24
CA PHE A 138 19.02 -39.95 -6.78
C PHE A 138 18.67 -38.58 -6.19
N ILE A 139 18.56 -37.55 -7.04
CA ILE A 139 18.20 -36.19 -6.64
C ILE A 139 16.84 -35.85 -7.26
N LYS A 140 15.90 -35.48 -6.40
CA LYS A 140 14.60 -34.96 -6.80
C LYS A 140 14.71 -33.48 -7.18
N LYS A 141 13.93 -33.04 -8.17
CA LYS A 141 13.64 -31.60 -8.37
C LYS A 141 12.81 -31.10 -7.20
N PHE A 142 12.77 -29.78 -6.98
CA PHE A 142 11.95 -29.19 -5.92
C PHE A 142 10.46 -29.58 -6.02
N SER A 143 9.91 -29.58 -7.24
CA SER A 143 8.53 -30.00 -7.51
C SER A 143 8.27 -31.51 -7.31
N GLU A 144 9.31 -32.33 -7.19
CA GLU A 144 9.20 -33.77 -6.93
C GLU A 144 9.28 -34.10 -5.42
N LEU A 145 9.60 -33.11 -4.57
CA LEU A 145 9.62 -33.25 -3.12
C LEU A 145 8.19 -33.33 -2.55
N SER A 146 8.02 -34.05 -1.44
CA SER A 146 6.79 -33.99 -0.66
C SER A 146 6.59 -32.58 -0.10
N VAL A 147 5.33 -32.20 0.14
CA VAL A 147 4.97 -30.90 0.73
C VAL A 147 5.74 -30.65 2.03
N GLU A 148 5.82 -31.66 2.91
CA GLU A 148 6.57 -31.59 4.17
C GLU A 148 8.06 -31.28 3.96
N ASN A 149 8.70 -31.88 2.95
CA ASN A 149 10.11 -31.62 2.64
C ASN A 149 10.31 -30.23 2.04
N ARG A 150 9.37 -29.74 1.22
CA ARG A 150 9.40 -28.35 0.72
C ARG A 150 9.23 -27.35 1.85
N GLU A 151 8.33 -27.64 2.80
CA GLU A 151 8.13 -26.81 3.99
C GLU A 151 9.41 -26.69 4.82
N LYS A 152 10.09 -27.82 5.09
CA LYS A 152 11.39 -27.85 5.79
C LYS A 152 12.46 -27.00 5.08
N VAL A 153 12.47 -26.98 3.75
CA VAL A 153 13.37 -26.12 2.96
C VAL A 153 13.02 -24.65 3.17
N LEU A 154 11.74 -24.27 3.05
CA LEU A 154 11.30 -22.88 3.23
C LEU A 154 11.52 -22.38 4.66
N GLN A 155 11.34 -23.23 5.67
CA GLN A 155 11.69 -22.92 7.06
C GLN A 155 13.17 -22.60 7.21
N ARG A 156 14.06 -23.36 6.57
CA ARG A 156 15.51 -23.05 6.55
C ARG A 156 15.78 -21.71 5.87
N TRP A 157 15.15 -21.45 4.72
CA TRP A 157 15.29 -20.19 3.99
C TRP A 157 14.86 -18.97 4.81
N SER A 158 13.77 -19.09 5.59
CA SER A 158 13.27 -18.02 6.45
C SER A 158 14.27 -17.58 7.53
N ARG A 159 15.18 -18.49 7.94
CA ARG A 159 16.18 -18.31 8.99
C ARG A 159 17.61 -18.20 8.45
N GLU A 160 17.77 -18.17 7.13
CA GLU A 160 19.08 -18.14 6.48
C GLU A 160 19.84 -16.84 6.79
N LYS A 161 21.09 -16.98 7.24
CA LYS A 161 21.96 -15.85 7.64
C LYS A 161 23.13 -15.65 6.68
N ARG A 162 23.61 -16.74 6.05
CA ARG A 162 24.78 -16.72 5.15
C ARG A 162 24.39 -16.21 3.78
N PHE A 163 23.31 -16.74 3.21
CA PHE A 163 22.82 -16.37 1.87
C PHE A 163 21.54 -15.53 1.97
N ARG A 164 21.70 -14.26 2.40
CA ARG A 164 20.59 -13.32 2.66
C ARG A 164 19.61 -13.16 1.49
N ILE A 165 20.09 -13.31 0.25
CA ILE A 165 19.27 -13.29 -0.97
C ILE A 165 18.14 -14.34 -0.91
N ILE A 166 18.43 -15.54 -0.40
CA ILE A 166 17.44 -16.62 -0.25
C ILE A 166 16.33 -16.19 0.71
N ARG A 167 16.69 -15.53 1.82
CA ARG A 167 15.73 -15.00 2.79
C ARG A 167 14.85 -13.89 2.20
N VAL A 168 15.42 -13.01 1.37
CA VAL A 168 14.65 -11.99 0.64
C VAL A 168 13.63 -12.64 -0.30
N VAL A 169 14.06 -13.62 -1.11
CA VAL A 169 13.17 -14.31 -2.04
C VAL A 169 12.09 -15.10 -1.28
N PHE A 170 12.42 -15.73 -0.15
CA PHE A 170 11.43 -16.35 0.73
C PHE A 170 10.36 -15.34 1.18
N VAL A 171 10.76 -14.18 1.72
CA VAL A 171 9.82 -13.15 2.18
C VAL A 171 8.95 -12.63 1.03
N LEU A 172 9.57 -12.36 -0.12
CA LEU A 172 8.87 -11.89 -1.31
C LEU A 172 7.81 -12.90 -1.80
N LEU A 173 8.20 -14.15 -1.97
CA LEU A 173 7.29 -15.20 -2.44
C LEU A 173 6.19 -15.50 -1.42
N LYS A 174 6.50 -15.46 -0.11
CA LYS A 174 5.51 -15.61 0.97
C LYS A 174 4.44 -14.53 0.87
N ILE A 175 4.85 -13.27 0.83
CA ILE A 175 3.94 -12.11 0.75
C ILE A 175 3.08 -12.23 -0.51
N LEU A 176 3.69 -12.42 -1.68
CA LEU A 176 2.93 -12.42 -2.95
C LEU A 176 1.98 -13.61 -3.05
N CYS A 177 2.39 -14.80 -2.61
CA CYS A 177 1.54 -16.00 -2.63
C CYS A 177 0.32 -15.81 -1.73
N LEU A 178 0.54 -15.50 -0.45
CA LEU A 178 -0.54 -15.37 0.52
C LEU A 178 -1.44 -14.18 0.22
N TYR A 179 -0.85 -13.02 -0.12
CA TYR A 179 -1.62 -11.86 -0.56
C TYR A 179 -2.52 -12.19 -1.76
N THR A 180 -2.00 -12.88 -2.78
CA THR A 180 -2.78 -13.24 -3.97
C THR A 180 -3.91 -14.17 -3.62
N PHE A 181 -3.66 -15.20 -2.80
CA PHE A 181 -4.69 -16.15 -2.39
C PHE A 181 -5.87 -15.47 -1.69
N PHE A 182 -5.60 -14.57 -0.73
CA PHE A 182 -6.63 -13.96 0.10
C PHE A 182 -7.24 -12.67 -0.46
N SER A 183 -6.61 -12.04 -1.45
CA SER A 183 -7.17 -10.86 -2.13
C SER A 183 -7.91 -11.18 -3.44
N ARG A 184 -7.76 -12.41 -3.94
CA ARG A 184 -8.45 -12.88 -5.14
C ARG A 184 -9.92 -13.08 -4.85
N THR A 185 -10.77 -12.66 -5.78
CA THR A 185 -12.21 -12.90 -5.72
C THR A 185 -12.75 -13.50 -7.01
N ASP A 186 -13.90 -14.15 -6.91
CA ASP A 186 -14.69 -14.62 -8.04
C ASP A 186 -15.55 -13.49 -8.63
N GLU A 187 -16.40 -13.82 -9.61
CA GLU A 187 -17.28 -12.87 -10.30
C GLU A 187 -18.28 -12.18 -9.36
N ASN A 188 -18.57 -12.77 -8.20
CA ASN A 188 -19.44 -12.21 -7.17
C ASN A 188 -18.66 -11.38 -6.13
N SER A 189 -17.38 -11.05 -6.41
CA SER A 189 -16.49 -10.37 -5.47
C SER A 189 -16.31 -11.13 -4.15
N HIS A 190 -16.45 -12.46 -4.17
CA HIS A 190 -16.28 -13.33 -3.00
C HIS A 190 -14.97 -14.10 -3.06
N ASN A 191 -14.37 -14.35 -1.89
CA ASN A 191 -13.30 -15.33 -1.74
C ASN A 191 -13.81 -16.45 -0.82
N PRO A 192 -13.84 -17.72 -1.28
CA PRO A 192 -14.34 -18.83 -0.46
C PRO A 192 -13.64 -19.02 0.90
N ALA A 193 -12.37 -18.61 1.02
CA ALA A 193 -11.65 -18.70 2.28
C ALA A 193 -12.15 -17.68 3.31
N TRP A 194 -12.74 -16.56 2.89
CA TRP A 194 -13.22 -15.53 3.82
C TRP A 194 -14.30 -16.04 4.77
N ASP A 195 -15.14 -16.96 4.32
CA ASP A 195 -16.16 -17.60 5.14
C ASP A 195 -15.54 -18.36 6.33
N ALA A 196 -14.43 -19.05 6.10
CA ALA A 196 -13.68 -19.77 7.15
C ALA A 196 -12.94 -18.82 8.11
N LEU A 197 -12.57 -17.63 7.63
CA LEU A 197 -11.95 -16.57 8.42
C LEU A 197 -12.98 -15.74 9.21
N GLY A 198 -14.27 -15.93 8.91
CA GLY A 198 -15.36 -15.10 9.41
C GLY A 198 -15.36 -13.67 8.84
N TYR A 199 -14.69 -13.43 7.71
CA TYR A 199 -14.68 -12.13 7.02
C TYR A 199 -15.86 -12.07 6.03
N PRO A 200 -16.71 -11.03 6.09
CA PRO A 200 -17.87 -10.95 5.22
C PRO A 200 -17.46 -10.71 3.76
N PRO A 201 -18.24 -11.22 2.78
CA PRO A 201 -18.12 -10.76 1.41
C PRO A 201 -18.42 -9.26 1.32
N ASP A 202 -17.96 -8.62 0.25
CA ASP A 202 -18.33 -7.24 -0.05
C ASP A 202 -19.79 -7.20 -0.50
N THR A 203 -20.72 -7.10 0.45
CA THR A 203 -22.13 -6.87 0.15
C THR A 203 -22.30 -5.40 -0.20
N SER A 204 -22.45 -5.10 -1.49
CA SER A 204 -22.85 -3.79 -2.00
C SER A 204 -24.19 -3.29 -1.43
N GLU A 205 -24.90 -4.06 -0.61
CA GLU A 205 -26.14 -3.64 0.05
C GLU A 205 -25.95 -2.54 1.11
N ASN A 206 -24.73 -2.27 1.60
CA ASN A 206 -24.51 -1.06 2.40
C ASN A 206 -24.44 0.23 1.56
N SER A 207 -24.39 0.14 0.23
CA SER A 207 -24.41 1.28 -0.70
C SER A 207 -25.76 1.51 -1.39
N THR A 208 -26.77 0.66 -1.18
CA THR A 208 -28.09 0.79 -1.82
C THR A 208 -29.01 1.84 -1.18
N ASN A 209 -28.61 2.42 -0.03
CA ASN A 209 -29.49 3.31 0.74
C ASN A 209 -29.26 4.81 0.59
N ASN A 210 -28.47 5.33 -0.36
CA ASN A 210 -28.45 6.77 -0.60
C ASN A 210 -28.12 7.14 -2.05
N THR A 211 -29.05 7.91 -2.66
CA THR A 211 -28.87 9.01 -3.64
C THR A 211 -27.71 8.91 -4.63
N GLN A 212 -27.98 9.09 -5.94
CA GLN A 212 -26.99 9.34 -7.01
C GLN A 212 -25.63 9.77 -6.44
N THR A 213 -24.61 8.91 -6.57
CA THR A 213 -23.28 9.19 -6.02
C THR A 213 -22.76 10.47 -6.68
N GLU A 214 -22.88 11.58 -5.95
CA GLU A 214 -22.38 12.87 -6.41
C GLU A 214 -20.88 12.72 -6.64
N ARG A 215 -20.41 13.07 -7.83
CA ARG A 215 -18.99 13.12 -8.17
C ARG A 215 -18.52 14.56 -7.98
N PRO A 216 -18.07 14.96 -6.77
CA PRO A 216 -17.88 16.38 -6.44
C PRO A 216 -16.85 17.08 -7.33
N LEU A 217 -15.92 16.34 -7.95
CA LEU A 217 -14.89 16.92 -8.82
C LEU A 217 -15.25 16.90 -10.32
N GLU A 218 -16.42 16.37 -10.70
CA GLU A 218 -16.80 16.13 -12.10
C GLU A 218 -16.68 17.39 -12.98
N LYS A 219 -17.03 18.56 -12.43
CA LYS A 219 -16.98 19.84 -13.14
C LYS A 219 -15.57 20.22 -13.61
N GLY A 220 -14.52 19.85 -12.88
CA GLY A 220 -13.13 20.26 -13.15
C GLY A 220 -12.17 19.11 -13.44
N ILE A 221 -12.59 17.85 -13.30
CA ILE A 221 -11.72 16.70 -13.51
C ILE A 221 -11.69 16.25 -14.98
N ILE A 222 -10.53 15.76 -15.41
CA ILE A 222 -10.31 15.06 -16.67
C ILE A 222 -9.60 13.75 -16.36
N GLU A 223 -10.31 12.64 -16.56
CA GLU A 223 -9.81 11.32 -16.27
C GLU A 223 -9.16 10.69 -17.50
N THR A 224 -7.83 10.77 -17.58
CA THR A 224 -7.11 10.38 -18.79
C THR A 224 -7.27 8.91 -19.17
N ILE A 225 -7.71 8.04 -18.24
CA ILE A 225 -8.03 6.64 -18.53
C ILE A 225 -9.13 6.47 -19.58
N TYR A 226 -10.06 7.42 -19.68
CA TYR A 226 -11.15 7.44 -20.66
C TYR A 226 -10.80 8.24 -21.92
N GLU A 227 -9.63 8.88 -21.93
CA GLU A 227 -9.20 9.76 -23.00
C GLU A 227 -8.28 9.06 -24.00
N SER A 228 -8.05 9.74 -25.13
CA SER A 228 -7.15 9.35 -26.19
C SER A 228 -6.55 10.58 -26.85
N ASP A 229 -5.55 10.41 -27.69
CA ASP A 229 -4.97 11.52 -28.45
C ASP A 229 -6.01 12.33 -29.27
N SER A 230 -7.13 11.71 -29.66
CA SER A 230 -8.21 12.35 -30.44
C SER A 230 -9.24 13.10 -29.59
N THR A 231 -9.37 12.79 -28.30
CA THR A 231 -10.39 13.38 -27.42
C THR A 231 -9.82 14.41 -26.44
N ILE A 232 -8.57 14.21 -26.01
CA ILE A 232 -7.96 14.96 -24.90
C ILE A 232 -7.92 16.47 -25.10
N VAL A 233 -7.66 16.95 -26.33
CA VAL A 233 -7.61 18.39 -26.64
C VAL A 233 -8.98 19.05 -26.45
N GLN A 234 -10.04 18.35 -26.87
CA GLN A 234 -11.41 18.83 -26.72
C GLN A 234 -11.79 18.88 -25.23
N SER A 235 -11.52 17.82 -24.47
CA SER A 235 -11.81 17.77 -23.03
C SER A 235 -11.11 18.90 -22.26
N LEU A 236 -9.83 19.15 -22.54
CA LEU A 236 -9.08 20.25 -21.93
C LEU A 236 -9.67 21.62 -22.28
N SER A 237 -10.03 21.83 -23.55
CA SER A 237 -10.61 23.09 -24.03
C SER A 237 -11.99 23.34 -23.42
N GLN A 238 -12.82 22.31 -23.28
CA GLN A 238 -14.14 22.37 -22.63
C GLN A 238 -14.04 22.74 -21.15
N LYS A 239 -12.94 22.38 -20.47
CA LYS A 239 -12.64 22.81 -19.09
C LYS A 239 -11.96 24.21 -19.03
N GLY A 240 -11.96 24.93 -20.14
CA GLY A 240 -11.48 26.31 -20.24
C GLY A 240 -9.96 26.45 -20.17
N LEU A 241 -9.20 25.44 -20.61
CA LEU A 241 -7.75 25.54 -20.78
C LEU A 241 -7.39 25.90 -22.22
N ILE A 242 -6.36 26.73 -22.38
CA ILE A 242 -5.79 27.03 -23.69
C ILE A 242 -4.82 25.91 -24.03
N VAL A 243 -5.09 25.20 -25.14
CA VAL A 243 -4.29 24.05 -25.57
C VAL A 243 -3.86 24.21 -27.03
N SER A 244 -2.58 24.01 -27.29
CA SER A 244 -2.04 23.87 -28.65
C SER A 244 -1.29 22.55 -28.80
N VAL A 245 -1.26 22.01 -30.02
CA VAL A 245 -0.49 20.80 -30.34
C VAL A 245 0.84 21.23 -30.94
N ASP A 246 1.96 20.70 -30.43
CA ASP A 246 3.28 20.84 -31.03
C ASP A 246 3.68 19.51 -31.71
N PRO A 247 3.54 19.40 -33.05
CA PRO A 247 3.91 18.19 -33.77
C PRO A 247 5.41 17.89 -33.71
N LYS A 248 6.27 18.90 -33.54
CA LYS A 248 7.73 18.72 -33.54
C LYS A 248 8.21 18.12 -32.23
N GLN A 249 7.61 18.52 -31.11
CA GLN A 249 7.91 17.98 -29.79
C GLN A 249 7.03 16.79 -29.39
N ASN A 250 6.07 16.41 -30.24
CA ASN A 250 5.07 15.39 -29.98
C ASN A 250 4.35 15.63 -28.63
N SER A 251 3.86 16.86 -28.42
CA SER A 251 3.30 17.31 -27.14
C SER A 251 2.05 18.17 -27.26
N TYR A 252 1.23 18.16 -26.21
CA TYR A 252 0.16 19.12 -25.95
C TYR A 252 0.67 20.24 -25.05
N ASN A 253 0.71 21.47 -25.55
CA ASN A 253 1.06 22.64 -24.76
C ASN A 253 -0.19 23.19 -24.08
N ILE A 254 -0.17 23.29 -22.75
CA ILE A 254 -1.29 23.77 -21.94
C ILE A 254 -0.83 25.02 -21.19
N GLU A 255 -1.60 26.10 -21.23
CA GLU A 255 -1.29 27.34 -20.51
C GLU A 255 -2.15 27.49 -19.25
N CYS A 256 -1.52 27.91 -18.15
CA CYS A 256 -2.20 28.23 -16.89
C CYS A 256 -1.37 29.24 -16.07
N ASP A 257 -1.94 29.75 -14.98
CA ASP A 257 -1.20 30.60 -14.05
C ASP A 257 -0.35 29.76 -13.10
N VAL A 258 -0.94 28.68 -12.57
CA VAL A 258 -0.29 27.79 -11.61
C VAL A 258 -0.50 26.33 -12.02
N VAL A 259 0.60 25.56 -12.04
CA VAL A 259 0.54 24.10 -12.09
C VAL A 259 0.98 23.48 -10.78
N ILE A 260 0.19 22.55 -10.25
CA ILE A 260 0.43 21.83 -9.00
C ILE A 260 0.60 20.34 -9.32
N ILE A 261 1.70 19.75 -8.87
CA ILE A 261 2.01 18.34 -9.11
C ILE A 261 1.72 17.53 -7.84
N GLY A 262 0.66 16.74 -7.86
CA GLY A 262 0.14 15.96 -6.74
C GLY A 262 -1.08 16.61 -6.10
N SER A 263 -2.17 15.85 -6.00
CA SER A 263 -3.47 16.33 -5.48
C SER A 263 -3.69 16.07 -3.98
N GLY A 264 -2.65 15.58 -3.29
CA GLY A 264 -2.71 15.17 -1.88
C GLY A 264 -2.84 16.32 -0.87
N CYS A 265 -2.54 16.04 0.40
CA CYS A 265 -2.78 16.96 1.53
C CYS A 265 -2.32 18.41 1.28
N GLY A 266 -1.09 18.61 0.81
CA GLY A 266 -0.58 19.96 0.52
C GLY A 266 -1.05 20.52 -0.82
N GLY A 267 -1.16 19.67 -1.84
CA GLY A 267 -1.52 20.08 -3.19
C GLY A 267 -2.98 20.53 -3.32
N GLY A 268 -3.91 19.80 -2.67
CA GLY A 268 -5.33 20.16 -2.66
C GLY A 268 -5.60 21.50 -1.98
N VAL A 269 -4.99 21.75 -0.83
CA VAL A 269 -5.12 23.04 -0.11
C VAL A 269 -4.54 24.17 -0.96
N ALA A 270 -3.34 23.99 -1.53
CA ALA A 270 -2.73 24.99 -2.40
C ALA A 270 -3.60 25.29 -3.63
N ALA A 271 -4.20 24.25 -4.24
CA ALA A 271 -5.10 24.40 -5.38
C ALA A 271 -6.31 25.25 -5.02
N ALA A 272 -6.96 24.95 -3.89
CA ALA A 272 -8.13 25.68 -3.41
C ALA A 272 -7.83 27.15 -3.16
N VAL A 273 -6.78 27.44 -2.40
CA VAL A 273 -6.40 28.82 -2.04
C VAL A 273 -6.06 29.64 -3.29
N LEU A 274 -5.30 29.06 -4.22
CA LEU A 274 -4.87 29.77 -5.42
C LEU A 274 -6.01 29.95 -6.43
N ALA A 275 -6.86 28.93 -6.62
CA ALA A 275 -8.04 29.05 -7.49
C ALA A 275 -9.03 30.08 -6.93
N ASN A 276 -9.29 30.08 -5.62
CA ASN A 276 -10.14 31.07 -4.96
C ASN A 276 -9.59 32.51 -5.07
N SER A 277 -8.29 32.68 -5.31
CA SER A 277 -7.68 34.00 -5.60
C SER A 277 -7.81 34.43 -7.07
N GLY A 278 -8.54 33.66 -7.89
CA GLY A 278 -8.78 33.94 -9.31
C GLY A 278 -7.69 33.46 -10.27
N GLN A 279 -6.73 32.65 -9.80
CA GLN A 279 -5.69 32.09 -10.67
C GLN A 279 -6.22 30.89 -11.47
N LYS A 280 -5.82 30.74 -12.73
CA LYS A 280 -6.08 29.52 -13.50
C LYS A 280 -5.15 28.41 -13.04
N VAL A 281 -5.68 27.47 -12.26
CA VAL A 281 -4.93 26.37 -11.66
C VAL A 281 -5.12 25.07 -12.44
N VAL A 282 -4.02 24.36 -12.70
CA VAL A 282 -4.02 22.97 -13.18
C VAL A 282 -3.36 22.07 -12.15
N VAL A 283 -4.02 20.97 -11.77
CA VAL A 283 -3.49 19.95 -10.87
C VAL A 283 -3.19 18.69 -11.66
N LEU A 284 -1.98 18.15 -11.53
CA LEU A 284 -1.58 16.85 -12.08
C LEU A 284 -1.61 15.78 -10.99
N GLU A 285 -2.32 14.69 -11.22
CA GLU A 285 -2.34 13.52 -10.34
C GLU A 285 -1.96 12.25 -11.11
N LYS A 286 -1.04 11.45 -10.58
CA LYS A 286 -0.63 10.19 -11.22
C LYS A 286 -1.66 9.08 -11.00
N GLY A 287 -2.39 9.12 -9.89
CA GLY A 287 -3.45 8.17 -9.55
C GLY A 287 -4.77 8.43 -10.27
N ASN A 288 -5.73 7.53 -10.06
CA ASN A 288 -7.11 7.64 -10.54
C ASN A 288 -8.00 8.35 -9.51
N TYR A 289 -9.19 8.79 -9.95
CA TYR A 289 -10.22 9.37 -9.09
C TYR A 289 -11.28 8.33 -8.72
N PHE A 290 -11.67 8.33 -7.45
CA PHE A 290 -12.72 7.46 -6.92
C PHE A 290 -13.59 8.28 -5.98
N VAL A 291 -14.88 7.97 -5.93
CA VAL A 291 -15.82 8.57 -4.97
C VAL A 291 -16.19 7.57 -3.87
N PRO A 292 -16.81 8.02 -2.76
CA PRO A 292 -17.14 7.12 -1.65
C PRO A 292 -17.89 5.83 -2.05
N GLY A 293 -18.79 5.89 -3.02
CA GLY A 293 -19.52 4.70 -3.51
C GLY A 293 -18.71 3.77 -4.42
N ASP A 294 -17.49 4.15 -4.84
CA ASP A 294 -16.59 3.29 -5.59
C ASP A 294 -15.74 2.38 -4.70
N TYR A 295 -15.56 2.75 -3.42
CA TYR A 295 -14.76 1.97 -2.49
C TYR A 295 -15.46 0.66 -2.14
N SER A 296 -14.66 -0.40 -2.08
CA SER A 296 -15.08 -1.76 -1.76
C SER A 296 -14.26 -2.31 -0.60
N SER A 297 -14.77 -3.35 0.04
CA SER A 297 -14.03 -4.09 1.08
C SER A 297 -12.93 -5.01 0.52
N LEU A 298 -12.59 -4.84 -0.78
CA LEU A 298 -11.68 -5.70 -1.53
C LEU A 298 -10.25 -5.16 -1.49
N GLU A 299 -9.36 -5.83 -0.79
CA GLU A 299 -7.95 -5.42 -0.68
C GLU A 299 -7.21 -5.46 -2.03
N GLY A 300 -7.47 -6.47 -2.87
CA GLY A 300 -6.75 -6.69 -4.12
C GLY A 300 -6.81 -5.49 -5.07
N PRO A 301 -8.01 -5.09 -5.54
CA PRO A 301 -8.20 -3.89 -6.36
C PRO A 301 -7.82 -2.60 -5.63
N SER A 302 -8.21 -2.44 -4.36
CA SER A 302 -7.94 -1.22 -3.58
C SER A 302 -6.45 -0.95 -3.43
N MET A 303 -5.65 -1.94 -3.03
CA MET A 303 -4.19 -1.80 -2.93
C MET A 303 -3.58 -1.51 -4.30
N ASN A 304 -4.09 -2.13 -5.36
CA ASN A 304 -3.57 -1.97 -6.72
C ASN A 304 -3.77 -0.56 -7.28
N GLN A 305 -4.89 0.09 -6.95
CA GLN A 305 -5.30 1.38 -7.52
C GLN A 305 -5.03 2.58 -6.61
N LEU A 306 -5.13 2.39 -5.30
CA LEU A 306 -5.07 3.48 -4.33
C LEU A 306 -3.69 3.68 -3.73
N TYR A 307 -2.79 2.68 -3.84
CA TYR A 307 -1.45 2.73 -3.28
C TYR A 307 -0.36 2.62 -4.34
N ASP A 308 0.69 3.42 -4.17
CA ASP A 308 1.88 3.36 -4.97
C ASP A 308 2.54 1.98 -4.86
N GLY A 309 3.07 1.48 -5.98
CA GLY A 309 3.62 0.12 -6.04
C GLY A 309 2.65 -0.99 -5.62
N GLY A 310 1.33 -0.74 -5.57
CA GLY A 310 0.36 -1.74 -5.10
C GLY A 310 0.47 -2.04 -3.61
N GLY A 311 1.03 -1.12 -2.81
CA GLY A 311 1.32 -1.31 -1.39
C GLY A 311 2.60 -2.10 -1.08
N LEU A 312 3.46 -2.32 -2.09
CA LEU A 312 4.72 -3.07 -1.97
C LEU A 312 5.98 -2.19 -2.02
N VAL A 313 5.83 -0.86 -1.90
CA VAL A 313 7.00 0.04 -1.81
C VAL A 313 7.79 -0.27 -0.55
N SER A 314 9.11 -0.39 -0.66
CA SER A 314 9.99 -0.68 0.47
C SER A 314 11.31 0.07 0.39
N THR A 315 12.07 0.06 1.49
CA THR A 315 13.50 0.38 1.43
C THR A 315 14.27 -0.66 0.62
N VAL A 316 15.43 -0.29 0.08
CA VAL A 316 16.27 -1.17 -0.74
C VAL A 316 16.77 -2.41 0.01
N ASP A 317 16.87 -2.35 1.34
CA ASP A 317 17.22 -3.48 2.22
C ASP A 317 15.99 -4.26 2.72
N ALA A 318 14.79 -3.89 2.24
CA ALA A 318 13.49 -4.42 2.65
C ALA A 318 13.22 -4.37 4.17
N LYS A 319 13.88 -3.45 4.89
CA LYS A 319 13.65 -3.26 6.33
C LYS A 319 12.34 -2.55 6.63
N CYS A 320 11.94 -1.59 5.80
CA CYS A 320 10.71 -0.84 5.98
C CYS A 320 9.85 -0.95 4.73
N THR A 321 8.59 -1.34 4.90
CA THR A 321 7.54 -1.21 3.89
C THR A 321 6.84 0.13 4.07
N ILE A 322 6.49 0.80 2.97
CA ILE A 322 5.88 2.13 2.97
C ILE A 322 4.58 2.06 2.17
N LEU A 323 3.48 2.45 2.80
CA LEU A 323 2.18 2.61 2.15
C LEU A 323 2.01 4.07 1.75
N ALA A 324 2.23 4.38 0.46
CA ALA A 324 2.05 5.71 -0.10
C ALA A 324 0.79 5.75 -0.97
N GLY A 325 -0.10 6.73 -0.75
CA GLY A 325 -1.31 6.89 -1.57
C GLY A 325 -0.96 7.33 -3.00
N SER A 326 -1.68 6.77 -3.98
CA SER A 326 -1.56 7.05 -5.41
C SER A 326 -2.95 7.13 -6.06
N THR A 327 -3.76 8.08 -5.59
CA THR A 327 -5.12 8.39 -6.04
C THR A 327 -5.37 9.89 -5.86
N VAL A 328 -6.44 10.43 -6.45
CA VAL A 328 -6.86 11.81 -6.17
C VAL A 328 -7.09 11.97 -4.67
N GLY A 329 -6.50 13.02 -4.09
CA GLY A 329 -6.45 13.23 -2.64
C GLY A 329 -5.25 12.57 -1.93
N GLY A 330 -4.48 11.74 -2.64
CA GLY A 330 -3.23 11.14 -2.19
C GLY A 330 -3.37 10.39 -0.87
N GLY A 331 -2.40 10.56 0.03
CA GLY A 331 -2.43 9.94 1.36
C GLY A 331 -3.61 10.37 2.24
N SER A 332 -4.34 11.44 1.91
CA SER A 332 -5.52 11.84 2.68
C SER A 332 -6.73 10.91 2.45
N ALA A 333 -6.81 10.29 1.26
CA ALA A 333 -7.91 9.41 0.85
C ALA A 333 -7.77 7.96 1.36
N VAL A 334 -6.57 7.54 1.79
CA VAL A 334 -6.27 6.13 2.13
C VAL A 334 -5.77 5.89 3.55
N ASN A 335 -5.61 6.94 4.37
CA ASN A 335 -5.03 6.82 5.72
C ASN A 335 -6.04 6.40 6.80
N TRP A 336 -5.56 6.18 8.05
CA TRP A 336 -6.36 5.67 9.17
C TRP A 336 -7.26 6.72 9.84
N SER A 337 -7.57 7.80 9.12
CA SER A 337 -8.45 8.86 9.58
C SER A 337 -8.01 9.61 10.86
N ALA A 338 -6.75 9.50 11.30
CA ALA A 338 -6.20 10.24 12.45
C ALA A 338 -5.99 11.73 12.14
N CYS A 339 -6.70 12.65 12.81
CA CYS A 339 -6.44 14.09 12.71
C CYS A 339 -5.89 14.62 14.03
N ILE A 340 -4.65 15.10 14.03
CA ILE A 340 -3.98 15.60 15.23
C ILE A 340 -3.30 16.93 14.86
N LYS A 341 -3.53 17.98 15.66
CA LYS A 341 -2.79 19.24 15.51
C LYS A 341 -1.32 19.01 15.81
N THR A 342 -0.44 19.73 15.11
CA THR A 342 0.99 19.71 15.42
C THR A 342 1.19 20.15 16.87
N PRO A 343 1.83 19.34 17.74
CA PRO A 343 2.00 19.71 19.15
C PRO A 343 2.87 20.96 19.31
N ASP A 344 2.57 21.79 20.32
CA ASP A 344 3.30 23.04 20.60
C ASP A 344 4.80 22.80 20.80
N SER A 345 5.18 21.69 21.43
CA SER A 345 6.60 21.32 21.60
C SER A 345 7.31 21.08 20.27
N VAL A 346 6.63 20.53 19.27
CA VAL A 346 7.18 20.32 17.91
C VAL A 346 7.29 21.64 17.16
N LEU A 347 6.28 22.51 17.28
CA LEU A 347 6.32 23.85 16.68
C LEU A 347 7.47 24.68 17.25
N LYS A 348 7.65 24.62 18.58
CA LYS A 348 8.76 25.26 19.27
C LYS A 348 10.10 24.71 18.80
N GLU A 349 10.26 23.39 18.72
CA GLU A 349 11.47 22.75 18.20
C GLU A 349 11.79 23.21 16.77
N TRP A 350 10.81 23.24 15.87
CA TRP A 350 11.02 23.71 14.50
C TRP A 350 11.43 25.19 14.45
N ALA A 351 10.76 26.04 15.21
CA ALA A 351 11.01 27.48 15.22
C ALA A 351 12.35 27.83 15.86
N GLU A 352 12.66 27.24 17.01
CA GLU A 352 13.80 27.58 17.86
C GLU A 352 15.03 26.73 17.54
N ASP A 353 14.91 25.41 17.46
CA ASP A 353 16.08 24.52 17.31
C ASP A 353 16.50 24.42 15.84
N HIS A 354 15.53 24.22 14.93
CA HIS A 354 15.77 24.13 13.49
C HIS A 354 15.77 25.49 12.77
N LYS A 355 15.54 26.59 13.51
CA LYS A 355 15.55 27.98 13.02
C LYS A 355 14.51 28.28 11.93
N LEU A 356 13.43 27.50 11.88
CA LEU A 356 12.32 27.69 10.94
C LEU A 356 11.24 28.58 11.57
N ARG A 357 11.60 29.85 11.80
CA ARG A 357 10.80 30.82 12.59
C ARG A 357 9.32 30.91 12.20
N PHE A 358 8.98 30.68 10.93
CA PHE A 358 7.61 30.70 10.43
C PHE A 358 6.66 29.78 11.21
N PHE A 359 7.12 28.61 11.67
CA PHE A 359 6.28 27.67 12.42
C PHE A 359 5.91 28.15 13.83
N GLY A 360 6.59 29.18 14.34
CA GLY A 360 6.27 29.82 15.62
C GLY A 360 5.41 31.08 15.49
N THR A 361 4.98 31.45 14.28
CA THR A 361 4.24 32.71 14.08
C THR A 361 2.73 32.51 14.14
N SER A 362 2.01 33.60 14.42
CA SER A 362 0.55 33.62 14.46
C SER A 362 -0.09 33.24 13.13
N GLU A 363 0.59 33.53 12.02
CA GLU A 363 0.16 33.22 10.66
C GLU A 363 0.11 31.70 10.43
N TYR A 364 1.14 30.95 10.87
CA TYR A 364 1.13 29.49 10.76
C TYR A 364 0.04 28.87 11.64
N LEU A 365 -0.11 29.35 12.89
CA LEU A 365 -1.17 28.87 13.78
C LEU A 365 -2.56 29.13 13.20
N SER A 366 -2.79 30.32 12.64
CA SER A 366 -4.04 30.65 11.94
C SER A 366 -4.29 29.73 10.74
N ALA A 367 -3.27 29.47 9.92
CA ALA A 367 -3.38 28.54 8.80
C ALA A 367 -3.71 27.11 9.28
N MET A 368 -3.09 26.65 10.36
CA MET A 368 -3.39 25.34 10.96
C MET A 368 -4.84 25.27 11.46
N GLU A 369 -5.37 26.34 12.09
CA GLU A 369 -6.77 26.40 12.53
C GLU A 369 -7.76 26.36 11.35
N ILE A 370 -7.46 27.04 10.25
CA ILE A 370 -8.29 27.01 9.03
C ILE A 370 -8.36 25.58 8.49
N VAL A 371 -7.21 24.91 8.39
CA VAL A 371 -7.14 23.51 7.93
C VAL A 371 -7.88 22.57 8.88
N TRP A 372 -7.67 22.72 10.19
CA TRP A 372 -8.35 21.94 11.22
C TRP A 372 -9.87 22.04 11.13
N LYS A 373 -10.40 23.27 11.00
CA LYS A 373 -11.84 23.51 10.88
C LYS A 373 -12.43 22.94 9.60
N ARG A 374 -11.73 23.04 8.46
CA ARG A 374 -12.23 22.56 7.16
C ARG A 374 -12.27 21.04 7.07
N ILE A 375 -11.27 20.36 7.65
CA ILE A 375 -11.16 18.89 7.59
C ILE A 375 -12.25 18.19 8.41
N GLY A 376 -12.79 18.83 9.46
CA GLY A 376 -13.93 18.32 10.24
C GLY A 376 -13.69 16.92 10.82
N ASP A 377 -14.66 16.02 10.64
CA ASP A 377 -14.63 14.58 10.98
C ASP A 377 -13.63 13.75 10.13
N LYS A 378 -12.49 14.34 9.77
CA LYS A 378 -11.46 13.80 8.89
C LYS A 378 -11.99 13.35 7.51
N LYS A 379 -12.20 14.32 6.63
CA LYS A 379 -12.43 14.09 5.19
C LYS A 379 -11.15 14.29 4.36
N GLY A 380 -10.99 13.50 3.30
CA GLY A 380 -9.90 13.64 2.33
C GLY A 380 -9.96 14.95 1.53
N THR A 381 -8.86 15.35 0.91
CA THR A 381 -8.81 16.59 0.10
C THR A 381 -9.69 16.52 -1.14
N ASP A 382 -9.94 15.32 -1.66
CA ASP A 382 -10.85 14.99 -2.76
C ASP A 382 -12.33 15.31 -2.46
N ASN A 383 -12.73 15.31 -1.18
CA ASN A 383 -14.08 15.65 -0.72
C ASN A 383 -14.17 17.02 -0.02
N THR A 384 -13.07 17.78 0.01
CA THR A 384 -13.00 19.08 0.69
C THR A 384 -12.34 20.14 -0.21
N TRP A 385 -11.02 20.32 -0.08
CA TRP A 385 -10.28 21.39 -0.72
C TRP A 385 -10.26 21.32 -2.25
N LEU A 386 -10.20 20.12 -2.83
CA LEU A 386 -10.25 19.99 -4.29
C LEU A 386 -11.62 20.34 -4.86
N VAL A 387 -12.69 20.16 -4.07
CA VAL A 387 -14.04 20.61 -4.44
C VAL A 387 -14.06 22.13 -4.54
N ASP A 388 -13.55 22.81 -3.51
CA ASP A 388 -13.41 24.28 -3.49
C ASP A 388 -12.57 24.77 -4.69
N ALA A 389 -11.47 24.08 -5.00
CA ALA A 389 -10.63 24.42 -6.15
C ALA A 389 -11.38 24.30 -7.48
N VAL A 390 -12.11 23.19 -7.67
CA VAL A 390 -12.87 22.92 -8.89
C VAL A 390 -14.04 23.89 -9.05
N ASP A 391 -14.75 24.24 -7.96
CA ASP A 391 -15.82 25.24 -7.99
C ASP A 391 -15.29 26.64 -8.33
N CYS A 392 -14.02 26.92 -8.04
CA CYS A 392 -13.29 28.11 -8.51
C CYS A 392 -12.63 27.94 -9.91
N GLY A 393 -12.94 26.89 -10.66
CA GLY A 393 -12.50 26.71 -12.05
C GLY A 393 -11.12 26.09 -12.24
N ALA A 394 -10.54 25.48 -11.20
CA ALA A 394 -9.35 24.64 -11.32
C ALA A 394 -9.64 23.38 -12.13
N VAL A 395 -8.62 22.90 -12.87
CA VAL A 395 -8.73 21.68 -13.68
C VAL A 395 -7.77 20.62 -13.15
N ILE A 396 -8.28 19.40 -12.94
CA ILE A 396 -7.50 18.27 -12.41
C ILE A 396 -7.33 17.22 -13.51
N LEU A 397 -6.08 16.91 -13.89
CA LEU A 397 -5.76 15.82 -14.82
C LEU A 397 -5.27 14.61 -14.01
N THR A 398 -6.02 13.50 -14.07
CA THR A 398 -5.66 12.24 -13.39
C THR A 398 -4.94 11.28 -14.33
N GLY A 399 -4.27 10.26 -13.79
CA GLY A 399 -3.48 9.32 -14.58
C GLY A 399 -2.27 9.97 -15.28
N CYS A 400 -1.79 11.12 -14.78
CA CYS A 400 -0.69 11.89 -15.37
C CYS A 400 0.51 11.94 -14.44
N LYS A 401 1.65 11.44 -14.90
CA LYS A 401 2.92 11.47 -14.15
C LYS A 401 3.80 12.62 -14.63
N ALA A 402 4.14 13.54 -13.73
CA ALA A 402 5.15 14.56 -13.99
C ALA A 402 6.54 13.93 -14.18
N GLU A 403 7.24 14.33 -15.23
CA GLU A 403 8.57 13.80 -15.57
C GLU A 403 9.68 14.77 -15.18
N LYS A 404 9.54 16.05 -15.56
CA LYS A 404 10.55 17.10 -15.38
C LYS A 404 9.94 18.50 -15.37
N PHE A 405 10.51 19.39 -14.57
CA PHE A 405 10.32 20.82 -14.71
C PHE A 405 10.96 21.34 -15.99
N ILE A 406 10.32 22.34 -16.59
CA ILE A 406 10.84 23.07 -17.73
C ILE A 406 11.64 24.23 -17.16
N LEU A 407 12.96 24.18 -17.25
CA LEU A 407 13.87 25.21 -16.74
C LEU A 407 14.51 25.97 -17.90
N GLU A 408 14.57 27.29 -17.78
CA GLU A 408 15.24 28.20 -18.72
C GLU A 408 16.30 29.01 -17.97
N GLU A 409 17.46 29.24 -18.59
CA GLU A 409 18.48 30.12 -18.02
C GLU A 409 18.05 31.59 -18.18
N ASN A 410 18.16 32.38 -17.11
CA ASN A 410 17.89 33.81 -17.19
C ASN A 410 19.06 34.50 -17.90
N ASN A 411 18.79 35.09 -19.06
CA ASN A 411 19.72 36.04 -19.67
C ASN A 411 19.70 37.34 -18.84
N SER A 412 20.87 37.78 -18.36
CA SER A 412 21.21 39.05 -17.69
C SER A 412 20.93 39.22 -16.18
N GLY A 413 22.01 39.48 -15.42
CA GLY A 413 22.09 40.32 -14.19
C GLY A 413 21.27 39.95 -12.95
N LYS A 414 20.32 39.00 -13.02
CA LYS A 414 19.46 38.63 -11.90
C LYS A 414 20.15 37.60 -10.99
N SER A 415 19.92 37.72 -9.68
CA SER A 415 20.44 36.80 -8.64
C SER A 415 20.06 35.32 -8.88
N ARG A 416 18.99 35.03 -9.63
CA ARG A 416 18.52 33.65 -9.90
C ARG A 416 18.95 33.20 -11.30
N LYS A 417 19.77 32.14 -11.36
CA LYS A 417 20.31 31.58 -12.61
C LYS A 417 19.23 31.02 -13.55
N ASN A 418 18.23 30.32 -13.01
CA ASN A 418 17.21 29.64 -13.81
C ASN A 418 15.80 30.12 -13.42
N LYS A 419 14.88 30.08 -14.39
CA LYS A 419 13.44 30.26 -14.23
C LYS A 419 12.72 28.96 -14.56
N CYS A 420 11.73 28.57 -13.75
CA CYS A 420 10.83 27.47 -14.07
C CYS A 420 9.66 28.00 -14.90
N LEU A 421 9.43 27.39 -16.06
CA LEU A 421 8.37 27.74 -17.00
C LEU A 421 7.17 26.80 -16.92
N GLY A 422 7.23 25.75 -16.08
CA GLY A 422 6.20 24.73 -16.01
C GLY A 422 6.75 23.32 -15.83
N VAL A 423 5.98 22.33 -16.31
CA VAL A 423 6.28 20.91 -16.15
C VAL A 423 5.91 20.11 -17.40
N THR A 424 6.73 19.11 -17.72
CA THR A 424 6.40 18.06 -18.68
C THR A 424 5.86 16.85 -17.94
N ALA A 425 4.77 16.27 -18.42
CA ALA A 425 4.12 15.09 -17.86
C ALA A 425 3.68 14.13 -18.96
N THR A 426 3.49 12.87 -18.60
CA THR A 426 3.05 11.79 -19.50
C THR A 426 1.82 11.11 -18.93
N SER A 427 0.87 10.74 -19.79
CA SER A 427 -0.28 9.91 -19.39
C SER A 427 0.17 8.48 -19.10
N LEU A 428 -0.37 7.86 -18.06
CA LEU A 428 -0.24 6.44 -17.80
C LEU A 428 -1.16 5.61 -18.71
N ASN A 429 -2.14 6.24 -19.37
CA ASN A 429 -2.95 5.62 -20.42
C ASN A 429 -2.20 5.62 -21.76
N LYS A 430 -1.92 4.42 -22.28
CA LYS A 430 -1.21 4.20 -23.55
C LYS A 430 -1.94 4.74 -24.79
N LYS A 431 -3.23 5.07 -24.70
CA LYS A 431 -4.00 5.70 -25.80
C LYS A 431 -3.66 7.19 -25.98
N ILE A 432 -3.01 7.81 -25.00
CA ILE A 432 -2.47 9.16 -25.10
C ILE A 432 -0.95 9.01 -25.29
N THR A 433 -0.48 9.28 -26.50
CA THR A 433 0.90 9.03 -26.90
C THR A 433 1.78 10.27 -26.80
N LYS A 434 1.16 11.46 -26.81
CA LYS A 434 1.86 12.75 -26.71
C LYS A 434 2.06 13.15 -25.25
N LYS A 435 3.12 13.91 -24.99
CA LYS A 435 3.40 14.46 -23.65
C LYS A 435 2.58 15.70 -23.39
N PHE A 436 2.23 15.95 -22.13
CA PHE A 436 1.69 17.23 -21.69
C PHE A 436 2.86 18.16 -21.34
N ARG A 437 2.88 19.35 -21.92
CA ARG A 437 3.81 20.43 -21.59
C ARG A 437 2.99 21.58 -21.01
N ILE A 438 2.87 21.60 -19.68
CA ILE A 438 2.07 22.60 -18.99
C ILE A 438 2.97 23.79 -18.68
N GLN A 439 2.69 24.92 -19.30
CA GLN A 439 3.35 26.19 -19.05
C GLN A 439 2.61 26.94 -17.96
N ALA A 440 3.35 27.43 -16.97
CA ALA A 440 2.80 28.10 -15.81
C ALA A 440 3.72 29.22 -15.31
N LYS A 441 3.13 30.27 -14.74
CA LYS A 441 3.88 31.34 -14.06
C LYS A 441 4.49 30.83 -12.76
N VAL A 442 3.79 29.94 -12.07
CA VAL A 442 4.24 29.28 -10.83
C VAL A 442 4.05 27.76 -10.97
N THR A 443 5.05 27.00 -10.53
CA THR A 443 4.98 25.54 -10.47
C THR A 443 5.19 25.08 -9.03
N ILE A 444 4.28 24.27 -8.51
CA ILE A 444 4.31 23.75 -7.13
C ILE A 444 4.47 22.23 -7.18
N SER A 445 5.54 21.72 -6.56
CA SER A 445 5.72 20.28 -6.37
C SER A 445 5.11 19.84 -5.05
N ALA A 446 4.04 19.06 -5.12
CA ALA A 446 3.30 18.50 -3.99
C ALA A 446 3.20 16.96 -4.08
N GLY A 447 4.14 16.29 -4.76
CA GLY A 447 4.17 14.83 -4.94
C GLY A 447 4.57 14.03 -3.69
N GLY A 448 4.61 14.67 -2.52
CA GLY A 448 5.04 14.06 -1.25
C GLY A 448 6.55 13.78 -1.17
N SER A 449 6.97 13.20 -0.04
CA SER A 449 8.38 12.99 0.31
C SER A 449 9.11 11.99 -0.57
N LEU A 450 8.37 11.10 -1.27
CA LEU A 450 8.95 10.04 -2.09
C LEU A 450 9.11 10.42 -3.58
N LEU A 451 8.30 11.35 -4.10
CA LEU A 451 8.27 11.67 -5.53
C LEU A 451 8.73 13.10 -5.83
N THR A 452 8.58 14.03 -4.89
CA THR A 452 9.07 15.41 -5.07
C THR A 452 10.59 15.46 -5.28
N PRO A 453 11.43 14.77 -4.46
CA PRO A 453 12.87 14.84 -4.66
C PRO A 453 13.36 14.21 -5.98
N PRO A 454 12.92 13.00 -6.39
CA PRO A 454 13.27 12.45 -7.71
C PRO A 454 12.86 13.37 -8.87
N LEU A 455 11.69 14.00 -8.81
CA LEU A 455 11.26 14.97 -9.83
C LEU A 455 12.20 16.18 -9.88
N MET A 456 12.60 16.73 -8.73
CA MET A 456 13.56 17.84 -8.67
C MET A 456 14.93 17.45 -9.26
N ILE A 457 15.41 16.25 -8.94
CA ILE A 457 16.69 15.72 -9.43
C ILE A 457 16.63 15.47 -10.95
N SER A 458 15.58 14.81 -11.44
CA SER A 458 15.41 14.51 -12.88
C SER A 458 15.29 15.79 -13.72
N SER A 459 14.84 16.88 -13.11
CA SER A 459 14.75 18.23 -13.68
C SER A 459 16.08 18.99 -13.69
N GLY A 460 17.15 18.43 -13.11
CA GLY A 460 18.49 19.02 -13.12
C GLY A 460 18.77 19.99 -11.97
N LEU A 461 17.93 20.03 -10.93
CA LEU A 461 18.23 20.83 -9.72
C LEU A 461 19.38 20.19 -8.93
N LYS A 462 20.37 21.01 -8.53
CA LYS A 462 21.66 20.54 -7.98
C LYS A 462 21.84 20.80 -6.48
N ASN A 463 20.80 21.20 -5.75
CA ASN A 463 20.94 21.43 -4.31
C ASN A 463 21.26 20.10 -3.60
N PRO A 464 22.37 20.00 -2.84
CA PRO A 464 22.84 18.74 -2.26
C PRO A 464 21.94 18.18 -1.16
N ASN A 465 20.93 18.94 -0.71
CA ASN A 465 19.94 18.50 0.27
C ASN A 465 18.71 17.83 -0.38
N ILE A 466 18.53 17.95 -1.69
CA ILE A 466 17.38 17.32 -2.37
C ILE A 466 17.49 15.80 -2.21
N GLY A 467 16.44 15.21 -1.66
CA GLY A 467 16.33 13.77 -1.43
C GLY A 467 17.03 13.28 -0.17
N LYS A 468 17.64 14.15 0.64
CA LYS A 468 18.18 13.78 1.96
C LYS A 468 17.16 14.05 3.07
N ASN A 469 17.48 13.58 4.27
CA ASN A 469 16.69 13.81 5.50
C ASN A 469 15.25 13.30 5.37
N LEU A 470 15.06 12.15 4.72
CA LEU A 470 13.77 11.45 4.79
C LEU A 470 13.57 11.00 6.24
N HIS A 471 12.51 11.49 6.87
CA HIS A 471 12.04 11.02 8.17
C HIS A 471 10.76 10.21 7.99
N LEU A 472 10.65 9.12 8.75
CA LEU A 472 9.53 8.18 8.74
C LEU A 472 9.24 7.80 10.18
N HIS A 473 7.98 7.61 10.56
CA HIS A 473 7.67 7.03 11.86
C HIS A 473 7.79 5.50 11.81
N PRO A 474 8.84 4.88 12.39
CA PRO A 474 9.02 3.45 12.34
C PRO A 474 7.91 2.79 13.15
N THR A 475 7.35 1.72 12.60
CA THR A 475 6.21 1.02 13.20
C THR A 475 6.47 -0.47 13.25
N LEU A 476 6.17 -1.10 14.39
CA LEU A 476 6.16 -2.56 14.55
C LEU A 476 4.88 -3.00 15.24
N LEU A 477 4.41 -4.20 14.91
CA LEU A 477 3.14 -4.73 15.38
C LEU A 477 3.33 -5.90 16.34
N VAL A 478 2.41 -6.02 17.30
CA VAL A 478 2.13 -7.22 18.09
C VAL A 478 0.70 -7.68 17.81
N TRP A 479 0.40 -8.94 18.08
CA TRP A 479 -0.93 -9.50 17.92
C TRP A 479 -1.37 -10.26 19.17
N GLY A 480 -2.68 -10.32 19.38
CA GLY A 480 -3.31 -11.01 20.50
C GLY A 480 -4.62 -11.67 20.08
N TYR A 481 -4.83 -12.91 20.51
CA TYR A 481 -6.01 -13.70 20.19
C TYR A 481 -7.01 -13.72 21.36
N PHE A 482 -8.28 -13.43 21.04
CA PHE A 482 -9.40 -13.32 22.00
C PHE A 482 -10.52 -14.27 21.58
N PRO A 483 -10.58 -15.52 22.06
CA PRO A 483 -11.52 -16.53 21.58
C PRO A 483 -12.98 -16.11 21.74
N GLU A 484 -13.87 -16.64 20.89
CA GLU A 484 -15.32 -16.38 20.93
C GLU A 484 -15.98 -16.78 22.24
N SER A 485 -15.35 -17.66 23.02
CA SER A 485 -15.81 -18.01 24.37
C SER A 485 -15.70 -16.85 25.38
N MET A 486 -15.00 -15.75 25.05
CA MET A 486 -14.94 -14.55 25.87
C MET A 486 -16.17 -13.68 25.67
N THR A 487 -16.98 -13.54 26.71
CA THR A 487 -18.22 -12.75 26.68
C THR A 487 -17.98 -11.23 26.80
N GLU A 488 -16.80 -10.82 27.25
CA GLU A 488 -16.45 -9.40 27.51
C GLU A 488 -16.26 -8.60 26.21
N PHE A 489 -15.69 -9.23 25.17
CA PHE A 489 -15.44 -8.59 23.88
C PHE A 489 -16.36 -9.18 22.81
N LYS A 490 -17.33 -8.39 22.35
CA LYS A 490 -18.22 -8.74 21.25
C LYS A 490 -17.68 -8.24 19.91
N GLY A 491 -18.11 -8.88 18.82
CA GLY A 491 -17.81 -8.45 17.45
C GLY A 491 -16.49 -8.96 16.89
N LYS A 492 -16.18 -8.59 15.67
CA LYS A 492 -14.97 -9.00 14.94
C LYS A 492 -13.97 -7.85 14.85
N ARG A 493 -12.70 -8.17 14.65
CA ARG A 493 -11.60 -7.19 14.63
C ARG A 493 -11.71 -6.06 13.60
N PHE A 494 -12.53 -6.25 12.57
CA PHE A 494 -12.73 -5.30 11.47
C PHE A 494 -14.05 -4.54 11.59
N GLU A 495 -14.82 -4.79 12.66
CA GLU A 495 -16.04 -4.07 12.97
C GLU A 495 -15.72 -2.85 13.84
N GLY A 496 -16.40 -1.72 13.59
CA GLY A 496 -16.20 -0.47 14.34
C GLY A 496 -15.19 0.49 13.71
N GLY A 497 -14.84 1.55 14.45
CA GLY A 497 -13.91 2.58 13.99
C GLY A 497 -12.45 2.12 14.05
N ILE A 498 -11.63 2.54 13.07
CA ILE A 498 -10.21 2.14 12.96
C ILE A 498 -9.39 2.67 14.15
N ILE A 499 -9.52 3.96 14.49
CA ILE A 499 -8.82 4.57 15.63
C ILE A 499 -9.85 5.08 16.62
N THR A 500 -9.96 4.39 17.76
CA THR A 500 -10.83 4.76 18.88
C THR A 500 -10.06 5.30 20.08
N SER A 501 -8.76 5.02 20.16
CA SER A 501 -7.90 5.50 21.25
C SER A 501 -6.42 5.50 20.83
N ILE A 502 -5.63 6.34 21.50
CA ILE A 502 -4.18 6.45 21.34
C ILE A 502 -3.54 6.41 22.72
N ARG A 503 -2.56 5.55 22.93
CA ARG A 503 -1.81 5.46 24.20
C ARG A 503 -0.38 5.93 24.01
N LYS A 504 0.04 6.93 24.79
CA LYS A 504 1.45 7.38 24.83
C LYS A 504 2.25 6.48 25.77
N VAL A 505 3.44 6.08 25.32
CA VAL A 505 4.46 5.39 26.11
C VAL A 505 5.53 6.41 26.45
N VAL A 506 5.68 6.71 27.74
CA VAL A 506 6.62 7.70 28.27
C VAL A 506 7.72 7.01 29.08
N SER A 507 8.94 7.56 29.06
CA SER A 507 10.01 7.17 29.99
C SER A 507 9.82 7.84 31.36
N GLU A 508 10.69 7.46 32.31
CA GLU A 508 10.75 8.02 33.66
C GLU A 508 10.96 9.54 33.67
N ASP A 509 11.69 10.08 32.70
CA ASP A 509 11.89 11.53 32.48
C ASP A 509 10.70 12.22 31.78
N SER A 510 9.57 11.53 31.63
CA SER A 510 8.37 11.98 30.90
C SER A 510 8.57 12.24 29.41
N SER A 511 9.69 11.82 28.80
CA SER A 511 9.88 11.93 27.36
C SER A 511 9.08 10.87 26.60
N LEU A 512 8.51 11.24 25.45
CA LEU A 512 7.69 10.35 24.64
C LEU A 512 8.59 9.35 23.90
N ARG A 513 8.35 8.06 24.14
CA ARG A 513 9.10 6.97 23.49
C ARG A 513 8.34 6.44 22.27
N ALA A 514 7.07 6.11 22.46
CA ALA A 514 6.23 5.52 21.42
C ALA A 514 4.76 5.92 21.60
N ILE A 515 4.00 5.74 20.54
CA ILE A 515 2.54 5.81 20.53
C ILE A 515 2.00 4.43 20.18
N ILE A 516 1.01 3.95 20.93
CA ILE A 516 0.33 2.68 20.67
C ILE A 516 -1.05 2.96 20.10
N GLU A 517 -1.34 2.29 18.99
CA GLU A 517 -2.60 2.38 18.25
C GLU A 517 -3.04 0.99 17.78
N ALA A 518 -4.34 0.85 17.50
CA ALA A 518 -4.91 -0.36 16.92
C ALA A 518 -4.76 -0.36 15.39
N ALA A 519 -4.49 -1.53 14.82
CA ALA A 519 -4.43 -1.73 13.38
C ALA A 519 -5.59 -2.58 12.87
N ALA A 520 -6.32 -2.04 11.91
CA ALA A 520 -7.26 -2.80 11.07
C ALA A 520 -6.51 -3.36 9.85
N LEU A 521 -6.50 -4.68 9.70
CA LEU A 521 -5.86 -5.38 8.58
C LEU A 521 -6.88 -6.32 7.94
N GLY A 522 -7.11 -6.19 6.65
CA GLY A 522 -7.90 -7.16 5.89
C GLY A 522 -7.17 -8.52 5.78
N PRO A 523 -7.87 -9.59 5.36
CA PRO A 523 -7.33 -10.94 5.30
C PRO A 523 -5.99 -11.07 4.57
N ALA A 524 -5.84 -10.42 3.41
CA ALA A 524 -4.65 -10.48 2.57
C ALA A 524 -3.46 -9.73 3.20
N THR A 525 -3.69 -8.55 3.78
CA THR A 525 -2.62 -7.81 4.47
C THR A 525 -2.21 -8.50 5.77
N PHE A 526 -3.18 -9.02 6.52
CA PHE A 526 -2.96 -9.78 7.75
C PHE A 526 -2.01 -10.95 7.52
N VAL A 527 -2.35 -11.85 6.60
CA VAL A 527 -1.56 -13.06 6.34
C VAL A 527 -0.16 -12.75 5.79
N SER A 528 -0.05 -11.65 5.03
CA SER A 528 1.23 -11.23 4.44
C SER A 528 2.22 -10.78 5.51
N LEU A 529 1.74 -10.06 6.51
CA LEU A 529 2.54 -9.60 7.65
C LEU A 529 2.77 -10.72 8.67
N PHE A 530 1.81 -11.62 8.86
CA PHE A 530 1.88 -12.68 9.86
C PHE A 530 3.10 -13.60 9.65
N PRO A 531 3.78 -14.03 10.73
CA PRO A 531 4.91 -14.94 10.61
C PRO A 531 4.46 -16.31 10.11
N TRP A 532 5.21 -16.86 9.15
CA TRP A 532 4.94 -18.20 8.62
C TRP A 532 5.88 -19.20 9.29
N VAL A 533 5.31 -20.08 10.12
CA VAL A 533 6.05 -21.18 10.79
C VAL A 533 5.94 -22.46 9.98
N SER A 534 4.72 -22.79 9.53
CA SER A 534 4.41 -23.91 8.65
C SER A 534 3.12 -23.61 7.89
N GLY A 535 2.82 -24.39 6.85
CA GLY A 535 1.56 -24.29 6.13
C GLY A 535 0.35 -24.65 7.02
N TYR A 536 0.50 -25.63 7.90
CA TYR A 536 -0.51 -26.00 8.89
C TYR A 536 -0.75 -24.87 9.91
N ASP A 537 0.31 -24.35 10.51
CA ASP A 537 0.25 -23.27 11.51
C ASP A 537 -0.41 -22.03 10.92
N MET A 538 -0.09 -21.69 9.66
CA MET A 538 -0.72 -20.59 8.96
C MET A 538 -2.24 -20.78 8.83
N LYS A 539 -2.70 -21.97 8.44
CA LYS A 539 -4.14 -22.26 8.37
C LYS A 539 -4.82 -22.17 9.74
N GLU A 540 -4.19 -22.73 10.78
CA GLU A 540 -4.72 -22.64 12.14
C GLU A 540 -4.82 -21.20 12.65
N MET A 541 -3.86 -20.34 12.34
CA MET A 541 -3.91 -18.93 12.72
C MET A 541 -4.96 -18.15 11.93
N LEU A 542 -5.22 -18.53 10.68
CA LEU A 542 -6.22 -17.87 9.85
C LEU A 542 -7.64 -18.17 10.29
N THR A 543 -7.93 -19.35 10.83
CA THR A 543 -9.26 -19.61 11.43
C THR A 543 -9.52 -18.73 12.66
N LYS A 544 -8.47 -18.16 13.26
CA LYS A 544 -8.53 -17.20 14.38
C LYS A 544 -8.56 -15.73 13.93
N TYR A 545 -8.58 -15.46 12.62
CA TYR A 545 -8.43 -14.11 12.04
C TYR A 545 -9.42 -13.09 12.63
N ALA A 546 -10.73 -13.41 12.62
CA ALA A 546 -11.80 -12.51 13.07
C ALA A 546 -11.62 -12.02 14.52
N ARG A 547 -10.84 -12.75 15.32
CA ARG A 547 -10.65 -12.55 16.75
C ARG A 547 -9.18 -12.35 17.15
N THR A 548 -8.31 -12.05 16.17
CA THR A 548 -6.90 -11.72 16.41
C THR A 548 -6.67 -10.23 16.20
N VAL A 549 -6.50 -9.48 17.28
CA VAL A 549 -6.30 -8.02 17.26
C VAL A 549 -4.82 -7.68 17.06
N HIS A 550 -4.54 -6.56 16.41
CA HIS A 550 -3.18 -6.04 16.26
C HIS A 550 -3.07 -4.66 16.92
N LEU A 551 -2.02 -4.46 17.70
CA LEU A 551 -1.57 -3.15 18.15
C LEU A 551 -0.21 -2.87 17.54
N PHE A 552 0.08 -1.61 17.25
CA PHE A 552 1.38 -1.20 16.76
C PHE A 552 2.00 -0.12 17.63
N ALA A 553 3.32 -0.17 17.74
CA ALA A 553 4.14 0.86 18.36
C ALA A 553 4.71 1.77 17.26
N LEU A 554 4.33 3.04 17.29
CA LEU A 554 4.78 4.11 16.41
C LEU A 554 5.82 4.96 17.13
N VAL A 555 7.00 5.14 16.55
CA VAL A 555 8.11 5.90 17.16
C VAL A 555 8.40 7.16 16.36
N ARG A 556 8.73 8.26 17.06
CA ARG A 556 9.35 9.43 16.46
C ARG A 556 10.81 9.12 16.18
N ASP A 557 11.19 9.07 14.90
CA ASP A 557 12.53 8.70 14.49
C ASP A 557 13.58 9.76 14.83
N GLN A 558 14.76 9.26 15.19
CA GLN A 558 16.02 9.99 15.21
C GLN A 558 16.93 9.56 14.04
N GLY A 559 16.66 8.38 13.49
CA GLY A 559 17.17 7.94 12.19
C GLY A 559 16.70 8.80 11.04
N SER A 560 17.32 8.60 9.88
CA SER A 560 16.95 9.32 8.67
C SER A 560 17.29 8.49 7.43
N GLY A 561 16.76 8.92 6.29
CA GLY A 561 16.93 8.26 5.01
C GLY A 561 17.18 9.22 3.86
N GLU A 562 17.17 8.64 2.66
CA GLU A 562 17.26 9.36 1.40
C GLU A 562 16.40 8.74 0.30
N VAL A 563 15.91 9.59 -0.59
CA VAL A 563 15.19 9.24 -1.83
C VAL A 563 15.73 10.13 -2.94
N LYS A 564 16.64 9.58 -3.76
CA LYS A 564 17.25 10.30 -4.89
C LYS A 564 16.66 9.88 -6.24
N GLU A 565 16.09 8.69 -6.28
CA GLU A 565 15.48 8.10 -7.45
C GLU A 565 14.18 7.43 -7.00
N GLU A 566 13.18 7.43 -7.88
CA GLU A 566 11.90 6.81 -7.60
C GLU A 566 12.08 5.30 -7.34
N GLY A 567 11.43 4.79 -6.28
CA GLY A 567 11.57 3.40 -5.86
C GLY A 567 12.89 3.06 -5.14
N ASN A 568 13.88 3.96 -5.12
CA ASN A 568 15.16 3.76 -4.45
C ASN A 568 15.18 4.49 -3.10
N ILE A 569 14.57 3.85 -2.10
CA ILE A 569 14.41 4.42 -0.75
C ILE A 569 15.46 3.78 0.17
N ARG A 570 16.26 4.62 0.82
CA ARG A 570 17.22 4.19 1.85
C ARG A 570 16.80 4.79 3.17
N TYR A 571 16.82 4.00 4.23
CA TYR A 571 16.44 4.49 5.55
C TYR A 571 17.16 3.70 6.64
N SER A 572 17.65 4.40 7.66
CA SER A 572 18.39 3.79 8.76
C SER A 572 17.87 4.23 10.12
N LEU A 573 17.46 3.24 10.91
CA LEU A 573 17.12 3.41 12.33
C LEU A 573 18.39 3.58 13.16
N LYS A 574 18.37 4.55 14.09
CA LYS A 574 19.35 4.66 15.18
C LYS A 574 19.03 3.67 16.31
N THR A 575 19.97 3.50 17.23
CA THR A 575 19.79 2.62 18.40
C THR A 575 18.60 3.04 19.24
N ILE A 576 18.44 4.34 19.48
CA ILE A 576 17.31 4.89 20.26
C ILE A 576 15.95 4.57 19.62
N ASP A 577 15.85 4.58 18.29
CA ASP A 577 14.62 4.21 17.58
C ASP A 577 14.23 2.76 17.90
N LYS A 578 15.22 1.86 17.92
CA LYS A 578 15.02 0.44 18.24
C LYS A 578 14.65 0.24 19.70
N GLU A 579 15.27 0.98 20.61
CA GLU A 579 14.96 0.92 22.04
C GLU A 579 13.55 1.42 22.33
N ASN A 580 13.13 2.50 21.68
CA ASN A 580 11.78 3.04 21.79
C ASN A 580 10.73 2.10 21.17
N LEU A 581 11.04 1.49 20.02
CA LEU A 581 10.19 0.46 19.43
C LEU A 581 10.07 -0.74 20.37
N LYS A 582 11.17 -1.22 20.96
CA LYS A 582 11.15 -2.31 21.95
C LYS A 582 10.25 -1.95 23.13
N ALA A 583 10.38 -0.75 23.69
CA ALA A 583 9.54 -0.29 24.79
C ALA A 583 8.06 -0.23 24.41
N GLY A 584 7.74 0.30 23.23
CA GLY A 584 6.37 0.35 22.73
C GLY A 584 5.76 -1.03 22.50
N LEU A 585 6.52 -1.99 21.95
CA LEU A 585 6.07 -3.37 21.76
C LEU A 585 5.82 -4.09 23.08
N ARG A 586 6.68 -3.88 24.08
CA ARG A 586 6.48 -4.45 25.43
C ARG A 586 5.19 -3.94 26.07
N GLU A 587 4.95 -2.64 25.99
CA GLU A 587 3.73 -2.04 26.54
C GLU A 587 2.48 -2.50 25.77
N ALA A 588 2.54 -2.58 24.44
CA ALA A 588 1.44 -3.10 23.63
C ALA A 588 1.11 -4.57 23.97
N MET A 589 2.13 -5.39 24.25
CA MET A 589 1.96 -6.77 24.69
C MET A 589 1.26 -6.84 26.06
N ARG A 590 1.71 -6.02 27.03
CA ARG A 590 1.07 -5.93 28.36
C ARG A 590 -0.39 -5.49 28.27
N ILE A 591 -0.70 -4.55 27.38
CA ILE A 591 -2.09 -4.13 27.12
C ILE A 591 -2.92 -5.31 26.65
N MET A 592 -2.44 -6.10 25.68
CA MET A 592 -3.19 -7.26 25.17
C MET A 592 -3.40 -8.34 26.23
N ILE A 593 -2.37 -8.64 27.01
CA ILE A 593 -2.44 -9.64 28.09
C ILE A 593 -3.39 -9.15 29.20
N GLY A 594 -3.26 -7.90 29.62
CA GLY A 594 -4.14 -7.28 30.62
C GLY A 594 -5.59 -7.16 30.14
N ALA A 595 -5.82 -7.02 28.83
CA ALA A 595 -7.14 -7.10 28.22
C ALA A 595 -7.67 -8.54 28.11
N GLY A 596 -6.89 -9.56 28.50
CA GLY A 596 -7.34 -10.94 28.57
C GLY A 596 -7.01 -11.81 27.35
N ALA A 597 -6.13 -11.40 26.43
CA ALA A 597 -5.73 -12.26 25.31
C ALA A 597 -5.26 -13.65 25.81
N VAL A 598 -5.64 -14.74 25.13
CA VAL A 598 -5.21 -16.10 25.54
C VAL A 598 -3.86 -16.51 24.94
N GLU A 599 -3.48 -15.86 23.85
CA GLU A 599 -2.23 -16.05 23.14
C GLU A 599 -1.82 -14.71 22.54
N VAL A 600 -0.53 -14.37 22.64
CA VAL A 600 0.02 -13.14 22.08
C VAL A 600 1.35 -13.42 21.38
N GLY A 601 1.73 -12.57 20.45
CA GLY A 601 2.99 -12.73 19.74
C GLY A 601 3.44 -11.50 18.94
N THR A 602 4.62 -11.65 18.35
CA THR A 602 5.22 -10.63 17.47
C THR A 602 5.19 -11.10 16.01
N HIS A 603 5.69 -10.25 15.11
CA HIS A 603 5.78 -10.53 13.67
C HIS A 603 7.16 -11.04 13.25
N ARG A 604 7.92 -11.63 14.18
CA ARG A 604 9.23 -12.22 13.86
C ARG A 604 9.04 -13.52 13.07
N ASN A 605 9.90 -13.73 12.06
CA ASN A 605 9.87 -14.93 11.21
C ASN A 605 10.09 -16.26 11.96
N ASP A 606 10.56 -16.23 13.21
CA ASP A 606 10.65 -17.42 14.05
C ASP A 606 9.32 -17.82 14.71
N GLY A 607 8.27 -17.00 14.60
CA GLY A 607 6.96 -17.25 15.16
C GLY A 607 6.87 -16.96 16.67
N GLN A 608 7.71 -16.05 17.20
CA GLN A 608 7.72 -15.71 18.63
C GLN A 608 6.30 -15.38 19.16
N ARG A 609 5.80 -16.25 20.03
CA ARG A 609 4.48 -16.15 20.69
C ARG A 609 4.48 -16.87 22.04
N MET A 610 3.47 -16.60 22.85
CA MET A 610 3.27 -17.18 24.17
C MET A 610 1.78 -17.40 24.45
N LYS A 611 1.44 -18.41 25.26
CA LYS A 611 0.11 -18.56 25.84
C LYS A 611 0.03 -17.77 27.14
N CYS A 612 -1.08 -17.08 27.37
CA CYS A 612 -1.23 -16.17 28.52
C CYS A 612 -1.88 -16.83 29.73
N LYS A 613 -2.60 -17.94 29.54
CA LYS A 613 -3.33 -18.61 30.63
C LYS A 613 -2.35 -19.24 31.64
N GLY A 614 -2.44 -18.80 32.89
CA GLY A 614 -1.68 -19.37 34.02
C GLY A 614 -0.22 -18.93 34.07
N ILE A 615 0.15 -17.89 33.33
CA ILE A 615 1.52 -17.38 33.33
C ILE A 615 1.83 -16.60 34.61
N LYS A 616 3.06 -16.76 35.12
CA LYS A 616 3.59 -15.97 36.23
C LYS A 616 4.23 -14.68 35.73
N GLU A 617 4.32 -13.68 36.60
CA GLU A 617 4.92 -12.40 36.25
C GLU A 617 6.38 -12.54 35.80
N GLU A 618 7.15 -13.46 36.41
CA GLU A 618 8.55 -13.68 36.02
C GLU A 618 8.68 -14.27 34.60
N GLU A 619 7.80 -15.21 34.25
CA GLU A 619 7.76 -15.83 32.90
C GLU A 619 7.31 -14.81 31.85
N LEU A 620 6.41 -13.90 32.21
CA LEU A 620 6.00 -12.79 31.35
C LEU A 620 7.19 -11.87 31.07
N GLU A 621 7.90 -11.42 32.10
CA GLU A 621 9.04 -10.53 31.94
C GLU A 621 10.18 -11.18 31.13
N GLU A 622 10.44 -12.48 31.34
CA GLU A 622 11.40 -13.24 30.52
C GLU A 622 10.99 -13.21 29.03
N PHE A 623 9.72 -13.45 28.71
CA PHE A 623 9.24 -13.36 27.33
C PHE A 623 9.37 -11.93 26.77
N LEU A 624 8.97 -10.91 27.53
CA LEU A 624 9.07 -9.51 27.11
C LEU A 624 10.53 -9.07 26.88
N ASP A 625 11.49 -9.65 27.58
CA ASP A 625 12.92 -9.37 27.39
C ASP A 625 13.45 -9.92 26.07
N THR A 626 12.85 -11.02 25.57
CA THR A 626 13.17 -11.58 24.26
C THR A 626 12.64 -10.75 23.08
N ILE A 627 11.77 -9.76 23.30
CA ILE A 627 11.30 -8.84 22.24
C ILE A 627 12.48 -8.02 21.73
N ALA A 628 12.70 -8.07 20.42
CA ALA A 628 13.84 -7.41 19.78
C ALA A 628 13.45 -6.83 18.42
N VAL A 629 14.08 -5.70 18.08
CA VAL A 629 13.93 -5.01 16.79
C VAL A 629 15.04 -5.46 15.86
N HIS A 630 14.76 -6.50 15.07
CA HIS A 630 15.72 -7.07 14.12
C HIS A 630 15.93 -6.18 12.90
N GLY A 631 17.08 -6.34 12.24
CA GLY A 631 17.24 -5.79 10.89
C GLY A 631 16.39 -6.60 9.90
N GLY A 632 15.90 -5.96 8.84
CA GLY A 632 15.06 -6.60 7.82
C GLY A 632 15.72 -7.79 7.09
N PRO A 633 15.09 -8.35 6.05
CA PRO A 633 15.56 -9.57 5.38
C PRO A 633 17.00 -9.51 4.84
N MET A 634 17.55 -8.31 4.58
CA MET A 634 18.95 -8.11 4.18
C MET A 634 19.93 -7.86 5.34
N SER A 635 19.51 -7.85 6.59
CA SER A 635 20.42 -7.67 7.74
C SER A 635 21.32 -8.87 7.96
N LYS A 636 22.44 -8.65 8.67
CA LYS A 636 23.27 -9.74 9.19
C LYS A 636 22.51 -10.55 10.24
#